data_AF-A0A348V838-F1
#
_entry.id   AF-A0A348V838-F1
#
_cell.length_a   1.000
_cell.length_b   1.000
_cell.length_c   1.000
_cell.angle_alpha   90.00
_cell.angle_beta   90.00
_cell.angle_gamma   90.00
#
_symmetry.space_group_name_H-M   'P 1'
#
loop_
_entity.id
_entity.type
_entity.pdbx_description
1 polymer ?
#
loop_
_entity_poly.entity_id
_entity_poly.type
_entity_poly.pdbx_seq_one_letter_code
_entity_poly.pdbx_strand_id
1 'polypeptide(L)'
;DTGDYPKLHINGFADVKRITGTELIDEIGDAYRRDGMEETIVISRSNKRVNAYNNGIRNRVLYREEELSTGDILMITKNNYFWVEGFENLDFLANGEFVEVMRVKGEEVMYGFRFCNVLLYHRDYDIEFEAKIIMDVLHTEVPGLSRAQNDLLFANVMEDYADISQKRLRYKKVKENPYFNALQVKYGYAVTCHKAQGGEWRNVFLDLGYVQQAYMGENFYRWLYTSITRSSERLWLVNLPDDFVALPKI
;
A
#
# COMPACT_ATOMS: atom_id res chain seq x y z
N ASP A 1 -11.10 -16.63 27.28
CA ASP A 1 -10.67 -17.61 26.27
C ASP A 1 -10.45 -16.86 24.97
N THR A 2 -9.38 -17.16 24.21
CA THR A 2 -9.16 -16.56 22.88
C THR A 2 -9.87 -17.33 21.75
N GLY A 3 -10.58 -18.42 22.08
CA GLY A 3 -11.40 -19.19 21.13
C GLY A 3 -12.75 -18.55 20.78
N ASP A 4 -13.13 -17.47 21.48
CA ASP A 4 -14.36 -16.73 21.23
C ASP A 4 -14.10 -15.42 20.49
N TYR A 5 -15.18 -14.83 19.95
CA TYR A 5 -15.11 -13.49 19.40
C TYR A 5 -14.79 -12.45 20.49
N PRO A 6 -13.87 -11.50 20.25
CA PRO A 6 -13.63 -10.42 21.19
C PRO A 6 -14.88 -9.55 21.31
N LYS A 7 -15.29 -9.27 22.55
CA LYS A 7 -16.42 -8.38 22.85
C LYS A 7 -15.91 -6.96 23.05
N LEU A 8 -15.93 -6.19 21.97
CA LEU A 8 -15.47 -4.80 21.92
C LEU A 8 -16.54 -3.87 22.51
N HIS A 9 -16.12 -3.03 23.46
CA HIS A 9 -16.91 -1.92 23.96
C HIS A 9 -16.68 -0.70 23.07
N ILE A 10 -17.63 -0.40 22.18
CA ILE A 10 -17.50 0.67 21.20
C ILE A 10 -18.40 1.88 21.48
N ASN A 11 -19.40 1.72 22.35
CA ASN A 11 -20.32 2.79 22.73
C ASN A 11 -19.68 3.67 23.81
N GLY A 12 -19.90 4.98 23.73
CA GLY A 12 -19.39 5.97 24.69
C GLY A 12 -18.00 6.54 24.35
N PHE A 13 -17.42 6.12 23.23
CA PHE A 13 -16.16 6.64 22.69
C PHE A 13 -16.48 7.57 21.51
N ALA A 14 -16.01 8.82 21.55
CA ALA A 14 -16.27 9.80 20.48
C ALA A 14 -15.41 9.57 19.22
N ASP A 15 -14.33 8.81 19.40
CA ASP A 15 -13.27 8.48 18.45
C ASP A 15 -13.43 7.10 17.80
N VAL A 16 -14.43 6.30 18.22
CA VAL A 16 -14.69 4.98 17.65
C VAL A 16 -16.08 4.93 17.04
N LYS A 17 -16.16 4.66 15.73
CA LYS A 17 -17.43 4.58 15.00
C LYS A 17 -17.56 3.24 14.29
N ARG A 18 -18.67 2.54 14.49
CA ARG A 18 -19.04 1.39 13.64
C ARG A 18 -19.80 1.92 12.43
N ILE A 19 -19.38 1.52 11.24
CA ILE A 19 -20.00 1.94 9.98
C ILE A 19 -20.30 0.76 9.07
N THR A 20 -21.24 0.96 8.17
CA THR A 20 -21.59 0.03 7.10
C THR A 20 -20.80 0.32 5.82
N GLY A 21 -20.83 -0.63 4.88
CA GLY A 21 -20.23 -0.43 3.56
C GLY A 21 -20.87 0.73 2.76
N THR A 22 -22.11 1.11 3.05
CA THR A 22 -22.79 2.24 2.39
C THR A 22 -22.29 3.59 2.88
N GLU A 23 -21.91 3.70 4.15
CA GLU A 23 -21.38 4.94 4.73
C GLU A 23 -19.89 5.14 4.42
N LEU A 24 -19.18 4.05 4.08
CA LEU A 24 -17.73 4.02 3.94
C LEU A 24 -17.18 5.08 2.98
N ILE A 25 -17.80 5.27 1.82
CA ILE A 25 -17.31 6.20 0.79
C ILE A 25 -17.34 7.63 1.33
N ASP A 26 -18.46 8.02 1.95
CA ASP A 26 -18.66 9.35 2.49
C ASP A 26 -17.72 9.62 3.67
N GLU A 27 -17.57 8.66 4.58
CA GLU A 27 -16.71 8.77 5.76
C GLU A 27 -15.21 8.88 5.38
N ILE A 28 -14.75 8.11 4.38
CA ILE A 28 -13.39 8.26 3.85
C ILE A 28 -13.22 9.64 3.21
N GLY A 29 -14.20 10.08 2.41
CA GLY A 29 -14.17 11.41 1.79
C GLY A 29 -14.14 12.55 2.81
N ASP A 30 -14.88 12.43 3.91
CA ASP A 30 -14.86 13.38 5.03
C ASP A 30 -13.53 13.38 5.77
N ALA A 31 -12.94 12.20 6.02
CA ALA A 31 -11.62 12.08 6.62
C ALA A 31 -10.54 12.74 5.75
N TYR A 32 -10.56 12.50 4.43
CA TYR A 32 -9.64 13.14 3.49
C TYR A 32 -9.77 14.67 3.47
N ARG A 33 -11.00 15.21 3.48
CA ARG A 33 -11.22 16.67 3.53
C ARG A 33 -10.76 17.31 4.83
N ARG A 34 -10.93 16.60 5.95
CA ARG A 34 -10.65 17.13 7.29
C ARG A 34 -9.17 17.06 7.64
N ASP A 35 -8.55 15.91 7.40
CA ASP A 35 -7.23 15.59 7.95
C ASP A 35 -6.17 15.29 6.87
N GLY A 36 -6.58 15.13 5.61
CA GLY A 36 -5.68 14.73 4.52
C GLY A 36 -5.73 13.24 4.22
N MET A 37 -5.23 12.89 3.03
CA MET A 37 -5.24 11.52 2.51
C MET A 37 -4.12 10.69 3.12
N GLU A 38 -2.98 11.33 3.35
CA GLU A 38 -1.79 10.80 3.98
C GLU A 38 -2.01 10.46 5.47
N GLU A 39 -2.98 11.11 6.12
CA GLU A 39 -3.38 10.85 7.51
C GLU A 39 -4.52 9.82 7.64
N THR A 40 -4.93 9.20 6.53
CA THR A 40 -6.12 8.35 6.47
C THR A 40 -5.85 7.04 5.74
N ILE A 41 -6.01 5.91 6.42
CA ILE A 41 -5.69 4.59 5.87
C ILE A 41 -6.83 3.59 6.07
N VAL A 42 -7.01 2.67 5.11
CA VAL A 42 -7.80 1.45 5.30
C VAL A 42 -6.88 0.28 5.65
N ILE A 43 -7.18 -0.43 6.73
CA ILE A 43 -6.47 -1.65 7.12
C ILE A 43 -7.38 -2.86 6.91
N SER A 44 -6.88 -3.87 6.19
CA SER A 44 -7.58 -5.15 6.00
C SER A 44 -6.66 -6.36 6.18
N ARG A 45 -7.22 -7.57 6.09
CA ARG A 45 -6.48 -8.83 6.34
C ARG A 45 -5.78 -9.40 5.12
N SER A 46 -6.31 -9.18 3.91
CA SER A 46 -5.84 -9.85 2.70
C SER A 46 -5.50 -8.87 1.58
N ASN A 47 -4.50 -9.22 0.76
CA ASN A 47 -4.13 -8.43 -0.41
C ASN A 47 -5.30 -8.23 -1.38
N LYS A 48 -6.16 -9.25 -1.54
CA LYS A 48 -7.37 -9.14 -2.36
C LYS A 48 -8.32 -8.04 -1.87
N ARG A 49 -8.57 -7.97 -0.56
CA ARG A 49 -9.41 -6.90 0.03
C ARG A 49 -8.73 -5.54 -0.08
N VAL A 50 -7.43 -5.48 0.18
CA VAL A 50 -6.62 -4.26 0.02
C VAL A 50 -6.69 -3.71 -1.40
N ASN A 51 -6.49 -4.57 -2.41
CA ASN A 51 -6.60 -4.17 -3.83
C ASN A 51 -8.01 -3.66 -4.16
N ALA A 52 -9.06 -4.30 -3.63
CA ALA A 52 -10.44 -3.86 -3.82
C ALA A 52 -10.70 -2.48 -3.17
N TYR A 53 -10.20 -2.23 -1.95
CA TYR A 53 -10.30 -0.91 -1.33
C TYR A 53 -9.52 0.15 -2.09
N ASN A 54 -8.27 -0.13 -2.47
CA ASN A 54 -7.45 0.80 -3.23
C ASN A 54 -8.15 1.23 -4.52
N ASN A 55 -8.63 0.29 -5.33
CA ASN A 55 -9.37 0.60 -6.55
C ASN A 55 -10.71 1.28 -6.25
N GLY A 56 -11.42 0.85 -5.21
CA GLY A 56 -12.68 1.44 -4.79
C GLY A 56 -12.53 2.91 -4.39
N ILE A 57 -11.53 3.24 -3.59
CA ILE A 57 -11.23 4.60 -3.15
C ILE A 57 -10.87 5.48 -4.34
N ARG A 58 -9.94 5.04 -5.20
CA ARG A 58 -9.59 5.75 -6.43
C ARG A 58 -10.83 6.11 -7.25
N ASN A 59 -11.67 5.12 -7.53
CA ASN A 59 -12.75 5.29 -8.50
C ASN A 59 -13.99 5.96 -7.89
N ARG A 60 -14.27 5.74 -6.60
CA ARG A 60 -15.52 6.17 -5.96
C ARG A 60 -15.38 7.38 -5.06
N VAL A 61 -14.23 7.53 -4.40
CA VAL A 61 -13.96 8.67 -3.50
C VAL A 61 -13.21 9.77 -4.26
N LEU A 62 -12.23 9.38 -5.07
CA LEU A 62 -11.35 10.32 -5.78
C LEU A 62 -11.73 10.56 -7.23
N TYR A 63 -12.69 9.78 -7.75
CA TYR A 63 -13.18 9.87 -9.13
C TYR A 63 -12.06 9.80 -10.18
N ARG A 64 -11.02 9.00 -9.91
CA ARG A 64 -9.91 8.74 -10.83
C ARG A 64 -10.26 7.61 -11.77
N GLU A 65 -10.27 7.89 -13.07
CA GLU A 65 -10.53 6.89 -14.12
C GLU A 65 -9.24 6.34 -14.74
N GLU A 66 -8.15 7.11 -14.72
CA GLU A 66 -6.88 6.61 -15.25
C GLU A 66 -6.30 5.51 -14.36
N GLU A 67 -5.52 4.63 -14.99
CA GLU A 67 -4.78 3.61 -14.25
C GLU A 67 -3.89 4.28 -13.21
N LEU A 68 -3.13 5.31 -13.57
CA LEU A 68 -2.35 6.15 -12.64
C LEU A 68 -2.63 7.63 -12.89
N SER A 69 -2.79 8.40 -11.82
CA SER A 69 -3.16 9.81 -11.84
C SER A 69 -2.23 10.62 -10.92
N THR A 70 -2.10 11.92 -11.20
CA THR A 70 -1.47 12.85 -10.25
C THR A 70 -2.24 12.88 -8.92
N GLY A 71 -1.50 13.01 -7.82
CA GLY A 71 -1.97 12.93 -6.44
C GLY A 71 -2.22 11.50 -5.95
N ASP A 72 -1.75 10.48 -6.68
CA ASP A 72 -1.85 9.11 -6.23
C ASP A 72 -0.87 8.78 -5.12
N ILE A 73 -1.36 8.17 -4.05
CA ILE A 73 -0.50 7.62 -3.00
C ILE A 73 -0.12 6.19 -3.36
N LEU A 74 1.18 5.96 -3.45
CA LEU A 74 1.79 4.66 -3.76
C LEU A 74 2.62 4.18 -2.57
N MET A 75 2.53 2.90 -2.26
CA MET A 75 3.40 2.20 -1.32
C MET A 75 4.47 1.43 -2.08
N ILE A 76 5.73 1.64 -1.73
CA ILE A 76 6.89 0.93 -2.26
C ILE A 76 6.90 -0.49 -1.69
N THR A 77 6.98 -1.52 -2.55
CA THR A 77 6.89 -2.93 -2.10
C THR A 77 8.21 -3.68 -2.10
N LYS A 78 9.29 -3.03 -2.54
CA LYS A 78 10.66 -3.57 -2.59
C LYS A 78 11.68 -2.45 -2.44
N ASN A 79 12.69 -2.67 -1.58
CA ASN A 79 13.76 -1.69 -1.39
C ASN A 79 14.42 -1.31 -2.72
N ASN A 80 14.71 -0.03 -2.91
CA ASN A 80 15.33 0.50 -4.10
C ASN A 80 16.46 1.47 -3.76
N TYR A 81 17.66 1.19 -4.29
CA TYR A 81 18.88 1.95 -4.03
C TYR A 81 19.27 2.85 -5.22
N PHE A 82 18.51 2.79 -6.31
CA PHE A 82 18.87 3.42 -7.59
C PHE A 82 18.35 4.84 -7.68
N TRP A 83 17.08 5.07 -7.31
CA TRP A 83 16.42 6.37 -7.46
C TRP A 83 16.76 7.39 -6.37
N VAL A 84 17.73 7.08 -5.51
CA VAL A 84 18.19 7.95 -4.42
C VAL A 84 19.57 8.57 -4.69
N GLU A 85 20.17 8.26 -5.84
CA GLU A 85 21.47 8.83 -6.22
C GLU A 85 21.36 10.36 -6.32
N GLY A 86 22.17 11.07 -5.53
CA GLY A 86 22.16 12.53 -5.44
C GLY A 86 21.54 13.11 -4.17
N PHE A 87 20.92 12.29 -3.31
CA PHE A 87 20.46 12.71 -1.99
C PHE A 87 21.49 12.36 -0.91
N GLU A 88 22.01 13.37 -0.19
CA GLU A 88 23.13 13.19 0.75
C GLU A 88 22.80 12.30 1.97
N ASN A 89 21.53 12.19 2.34
CA ASN A 89 21.09 11.49 3.56
C ASN A 89 20.04 10.40 3.28
N LEU A 90 20.01 9.85 2.05
CA LEU A 90 19.06 8.81 1.69
C LEU A 90 19.76 7.64 0.98
N ASP A 91 19.96 6.55 1.70
CA ASP A 91 20.67 5.37 1.20
C ASP A 91 19.79 4.49 0.28
N PHE A 92 18.48 4.47 0.51
CA PHE A 92 17.50 3.72 -0.27
C PHE A 92 16.08 4.13 0.06
N LEU A 93 15.15 3.83 -0.85
CA LEU A 93 13.70 3.83 -0.61
C LEU A 93 13.28 2.46 -0.07
N ALA A 94 12.63 2.42 1.08
CA ALA A 94 12.32 1.19 1.81
C ALA A 94 10.97 0.58 1.41
N ASN A 95 10.87 -0.74 1.57
CA ASN A 95 9.60 -1.45 1.45
C ASN A 95 8.64 -1.04 2.58
N GLY A 96 7.48 -0.51 2.21
CA GLY A 96 6.46 0.00 3.11
C GLY A 96 6.38 1.52 3.16
N GLU A 97 7.36 2.23 2.60
CA GLU A 97 7.32 3.68 2.46
C GLU A 97 6.29 4.13 1.43
N PHE A 98 5.76 5.34 1.62
CA PHE A 98 4.75 5.94 0.78
C PHE A 98 5.30 7.13 0.00
N VAL A 99 4.86 7.25 -1.25
CA VAL A 99 5.19 8.36 -2.15
C VAL A 99 3.93 8.85 -2.85
N GLU A 100 3.87 10.14 -3.11
CA GLU A 100 2.79 10.77 -3.87
C GLU A 100 3.22 11.00 -5.32
N VAL A 101 2.35 10.71 -6.28
CA VAL A 101 2.58 10.99 -7.69
C VAL A 101 2.34 12.47 -7.97
N MET A 102 3.41 13.25 -8.08
CA MET A 102 3.33 14.67 -8.42
C MET A 102 3.01 14.87 -9.91
N ARG A 103 3.57 14.03 -10.78
CA ARG A 103 3.34 14.12 -12.22
C ARG A 103 3.52 12.79 -12.92
N VAL A 104 2.55 12.42 -13.76
CA VAL A 104 2.68 11.33 -14.73
C VAL A 104 3.32 11.88 -16.01
N LYS A 105 4.48 11.34 -16.41
CA LYS A 105 5.24 11.83 -17.58
C LYS A 105 5.02 11.01 -18.84
N GLY A 106 4.64 9.74 -18.72
CA GLY A 106 4.34 8.88 -19.86
C GLY A 106 4.57 7.40 -19.58
N GLU A 107 3.85 6.56 -20.30
CA GLU A 107 3.95 5.11 -20.24
C GLU A 107 4.86 4.55 -21.33
N GLU A 108 5.53 3.44 -21.02
CA GLU A 108 6.43 2.73 -21.92
C GLU A 108 6.19 1.22 -21.82
N VAL A 109 6.28 0.52 -22.94
CA VAL A 109 6.29 -0.95 -22.97
C VAL A 109 7.68 -1.40 -23.38
N MET A 110 8.38 -2.10 -22.49
CA MET A 110 9.75 -2.56 -22.73
C MET A 110 10.00 -3.90 -22.03
N TYR A 111 10.84 -4.75 -22.62
CA TYR A 111 11.21 -6.07 -22.08
C TYR A 111 10.02 -7.00 -21.72
N GLY A 112 8.84 -6.75 -22.30
CA GLY A 112 7.60 -7.48 -21.99
C GLY A 112 6.83 -6.97 -20.78
N PHE A 113 7.15 -5.77 -20.27
CA PHE A 113 6.48 -5.14 -19.12
C PHE A 113 6.04 -3.71 -19.47
N ARG A 114 5.07 -3.20 -18.71
CA ARG A 114 4.61 -1.82 -18.76
C ARG A 114 5.25 -1.01 -17.65
N PHE A 115 5.73 0.16 -18.01
CA PHE A 115 6.36 1.11 -17.10
C PHE A 115 5.70 2.47 -17.21
N CYS A 116 5.85 3.28 -16.17
CA CYS A 116 5.45 4.67 -16.21
C CYS A 116 6.56 5.54 -15.61
N ASN A 117 6.92 6.60 -16.31
CA ASN A 117 7.82 7.62 -15.80
C ASN A 117 7.01 8.63 -14.98
N VAL A 118 7.45 8.88 -13.76
CA VAL A 118 6.73 9.73 -12.81
C VAL A 118 7.70 10.67 -12.09
N LEU A 119 7.18 11.82 -11.68
CA LEU A 119 7.75 12.61 -10.61
C LEU A 119 7.03 12.22 -9.32
N LEU A 120 7.79 11.80 -8.31
CA LEU A 120 7.28 11.36 -7.03
C LEU A 120 7.73 12.32 -5.93
N TYR A 121 6.90 12.47 -4.90
CA TYR A 121 7.24 13.18 -3.67
C TYR A 121 7.25 12.20 -2.49
N HIS A 122 8.31 12.22 -1.69
CA HIS A 122 8.42 11.44 -0.47
C HIS A 122 8.34 12.37 0.74
N ARG A 123 7.26 12.27 1.52
CA ARG A 123 6.96 13.21 2.61
C ARG A 123 7.98 13.15 3.76
N ASP A 124 8.36 11.95 4.21
CA ASP A 124 9.24 11.82 5.38
C ASP A 124 10.65 12.38 5.13
N TYR A 125 11.07 12.39 3.87
CA TYR A 125 12.36 12.89 3.44
C TYR A 125 12.27 14.31 2.86
N ASP A 126 11.06 14.82 2.62
CA ASP A 126 10.77 16.09 1.95
C ASP A 126 11.53 16.23 0.61
N ILE A 127 11.44 15.20 -0.24
CA ILE A 127 12.13 15.17 -1.54
C ILE A 127 11.18 14.91 -2.70
N GLU A 128 11.45 15.58 -3.82
CA GLU A 128 10.90 15.22 -5.13
C GLU A 128 11.98 14.52 -5.97
N PHE A 129 11.60 13.43 -6.62
CA PHE A 129 12.53 12.67 -7.46
C PHE A 129 11.81 12.03 -8.64
N GLU A 130 12.54 11.89 -9.75
CA GLU A 130 12.04 11.18 -10.91
C GLU A 130 12.27 9.69 -10.74
N ALA A 131 11.29 8.87 -11.12
CA ALA A 131 11.44 7.43 -11.11
C ALA A 131 10.65 6.79 -12.24
N LYS A 132 11.07 5.57 -12.57
CA LYS A 132 10.28 4.63 -13.38
C LYS A 132 9.58 3.67 -12.44
N ILE A 133 8.27 3.53 -12.54
CA ILE A 133 7.51 2.49 -11.82
C ILE A 133 7.14 1.36 -12.79
N ILE A 134 7.03 0.13 -12.28
CA ILE A 134 6.54 -1.01 -13.08
C ILE A 134 5.04 -1.21 -12.85
N MET A 135 4.26 -0.93 -13.89
CA MET A 135 2.79 -0.90 -13.84
C MET A 135 2.19 -2.30 -13.62
N ASP A 136 2.84 -3.36 -14.10
CA ASP A 136 2.42 -4.75 -13.90
C ASP A 136 2.32 -5.17 -12.42
N VAL A 137 3.00 -4.46 -11.52
CA VAL A 137 2.94 -4.73 -10.08
C VAL A 137 1.76 -4.04 -9.39
N LEU A 138 1.21 -2.99 -10.00
CA LEU A 138 0.25 -2.07 -9.38
C LEU A 138 -1.04 -2.78 -8.93
N HIS A 139 -1.46 -3.79 -9.71
CA HIS A 139 -2.72 -4.51 -9.50
C HIS A 139 -2.56 -5.97 -9.07
N THR A 140 -1.34 -6.49 -9.01
CA THR A 140 -1.15 -7.91 -8.66
C THR A 140 -1.53 -8.19 -7.20
N GLU A 141 -1.98 -9.42 -6.91
CA GLU A 141 -2.28 -9.86 -5.54
C GLU A 141 -1.02 -10.30 -4.78
N VAL A 142 0.08 -10.60 -5.48
CA VAL A 142 1.38 -10.90 -4.86
C VAL A 142 2.14 -9.61 -4.51
N PRO A 143 3.15 -9.61 -3.62
CA PRO A 143 3.81 -8.38 -3.18
C PRO A 143 4.53 -7.58 -4.27
N GLY A 144 4.92 -8.23 -5.36
CA GLY A 144 5.72 -7.64 -6.42
C GLY A 144 5.78 -8.57 -7.63
N LEU A 145 6.81 -8.42 -8.46
CA LEU A 145 7.08 -9.36 -9.53
C LEU A 145 7.33 -10.77 -8.97
N SER A 146 6.75 -11.78 -9.62
CA SER A 146 7.09 -13.18 -9.36
C SER A 146 8.55 -13.46 -9.71
N ARG A 147 9.09 -14.59 -9.23
CA ARG A 147 10.45 -15.01 -9.57
C ARG A 147 10.64 -15.12 -11.10
N ALA A 148 9.71 -15.78 -11.78
CA ALA A 148 9.75 -15.93 -13.24
C ALA A 148 9.74 -14.57 -13.97
N GLN A 149 8.96 -13.60 -13.48
CA GLN A 149 8.96 -12.25 -14.06
C GLN A 149 10.27 -11.50 -13.80
N ASN A 150 10.86 -11.61 -12.60
CA ASN A 150 12.18 -11.02 -12.33
C ASN A 150 13.26 -11.64 -13.22
N ASP A 151 13.25 -12.97 -13.38
CA ASP A 151 14.21 -13.69 -14.23
C ASP A 151 14.04 -13.27 -15.71
N LEU A 152 12.80 -13.09 -16.17
CA LEU A 152 12.50 -12.59 -17.52
C LEU A 152 12.99 -11.16 -17.74
N LEU A 153 12.68 -10.25 -16.81
CA LEU A 153 13.14 -8.85 -16.88
C LEU A 153 14.67 -8.80 -16.87
N PHE A 154 15.32 -9.56 -15.99
CA PHE A 154 16.78 -9.65 -15.94
C PHE A 154 17.36 -10.16 -17.26
N ALA A 155 16.83 -11.25 -17.81
CA ALA A 155 17.32 -11.82 -19.07
C ALA A 155 17.18 -10.82 -20.22
N ASN A 156 16.01 -10.20 -20.36
CA ASN A 156 15.75 -9.24 -21.43
C ASN A 156 16.62 -7.99 -21.34
N VAL A 157 16.82 -7.43 -20.13
CA VAL A 157 17.74 -6.28 -19.93
C VAL A 157 19.20 -6.68 -20.17
N MET A 158 19.57 -7.92 -19.89
CA MET A 158 20.93 -8.43 -20.12
C MET A 158 21.29 -8.50 -21.61
N GLU A 159 20.31 -8.72 -22.49
CA GLU A 159 20.52 -8.78 -23.95
C GLU A 159 20.94 -7.44 -24.55
N ASP A 160 20.53 -6.31 -23.96
CA ASP A 160 20.97 -4.98 -24.39
C ASP A 160 22.49 -4.76 -24.25
N TYR A 161 23.15 -5.61 -23.46
CA TYR A 161 24.58 -5.56 -23.21
C TYR A 161 25.33 -6.78 -23.78
N ALA A 162 24.74 -7.49 -24.74
CA ALA A 162 25.30 -8.73 -25.31
C ALA A 162 26.68 -8.52 -25.98
N ASP A 163 27.00 -7.30 -26.40
CA ASP A 163 28.29 -6.89 -26.96
C ASP A 163 29.44 -6.93 -25.93
N ILE A 164 29.14 -6.80 -24.64
CA ILE A 164 30.13 -6.85 -23.56
C ILE A 164 30.48 -8.30 -23.25
N SER A 165 31.66 -8.73 -23.70
CA SER A 165 32.17 -10.10 -23.51
C SER A 165 32.27 -10.51 -22.03
N GLN A 166 32.73 -9.61 -21.15
CA GLN A 166 32.91 -9.90 -19.74
C GLN A 166 31.57 -9.89 -18.99
N LYS A 167 31.13 -11.08 -18.53
CA LYS A 167 29.89 -11.26 -17.77
C LYS A 167 29.77 -10.32 -16.57
N ARG A 168 30.84 -10.12 -15.79
CA ARG A 168 30.82 -9.22 -14.62
C ARG A 168 30.46 -7.77 -15.01
N LEU A 169 30.97 -7.28 -16.13
CA LEU A 169 30.67 -5.92 -16.61
C LEU A 169 29.23 -5.79 -17.10
N ARG A 170 28.71 -6.81 -17.80
CA ARG A 170 27.28 -6.89 -18.16
C ARG A 170 26.36 -6.79 -16.94
N TYR A 171 26.63 -7.59 -15.90
CA TYR A 171 25.83 -7.55 -14.67
C TYR A 171 25.87 -6.18 -14.00
N LYS A 172 27.02 -5.48 -14.06
CA LYS A 172 27.12 -4.11 -13.56
C LYS A 172 26.18 -3.18 -14.34
N LYS A 173 26.17 -3.28 -15.67
CA LYS A 173 25.29 -2.49 -16.55
C LYS A 173 23.81 -2.77 -16.34
N VAL A 174 23.42 -4.03 -16.09
CA VAL A 174 22.05 -4.36 -15.70
C VAL A 174 21.67 -3.69 -14.38
N LYS A 175 22.55 -3.69 -13.38
CA LYS A 175 22.32 -3.00 -12.10
C LYS A 175 22.27 -1.49 -12.21
N GLU A 176 22.84 -0.91 -13.27
CA GLU A 176 22.76 0.53 -13.59
C GLU A 176 21.55 0.84 -14.51
N ASN A 177 20.75 -0.15 -14.92
CA ASN A 177 19.65 0.04 -15.89
C ASN A 177 18.36 0.54 -15.21
N PRO A 178 17.74 1.64 -15.68
CA PRO A 178 16.53 2.20 -15.07
C PRO A 178 15.29 1.29 -15.08
N TYR A 179 15.13 0.42 -16.10
CA TYR A 179 14.00 -0.51 -16.17
C TYR A 179 14.16 -1.67 -15.19
N PHE A 180 15.38 -2.19 -15.05
CA PHE A 180 15.67 -3.21 -14.04
C PHE A 180 15.49 -2.67 -12.61
N ASN A 181 15.80 -1.39 -12.41
CA ASN A 181 15.62 -0.69 -11.15
C ASN A 181 14.27 0.04 -11.03
N ALA A 182 13.29 -0.23 -11.90
CA ALA A 182 11.97 0.37 -11.76
C ALA A 182 11.37 0.06 -10.38
N LEU A 183 10.74 1.06 -9.76
CA LEU A 183 10.08 0.92 -8.47
C LEU A 183 8.90 -0.05 -8.59
N GLN A 184 8.87 -1.04 -7.70
CA GLN A 184 7.72 -1.90 -7.51
C GLN A 184 6.81 -1.25 -6.47
N VAL A 185 5.60 -0.90 -6.91
CA VAL A 185 4.66 -0.10 -6.12
C VAL A 185 3.26 -0.70 -6.18
N LYS A 186 2.49 -0.43 -5.14
CA LYS A 186 1.03 -0.63 -5.09
C LYS A 186 0.36 0.64 -4.63
N TYR A 187 -0.95 0.77 -4.81
CA TYR A 187 -1.69 1.86 -4.17
C TYR A 187 -1.62 1.79 -2.64
N GLY A 188 -1.51 2.96 -2.03
CA GLY A 188 -1.29 3.14 -0.61
C GLY A 188 -2.51 3.60 0.19
N TYR A 189 -3.72 3.63 -0.37
CA TYR A 189 -4.94 4.00 0.36
C TYR A 189 -5.41 2.93 1.34
N ALA A 190 -5.04 1.69 1.05
CA ALA A 190 -5.32 0.52 1.86
C ALA A 190 -4.08 -0.36 1.96
N VAL A 191 -3.87 -0.95 3.13
CA VAL A 191 -2.77 -1.87 3.40
C VAL A 191 -3.22 -3.07 4.22
N THR A 192 -2.41 -4.12 4.20
CA THR A 192 -2.61 -5.22 5.16
C THR A 192 -2.10 -4.79 6.53
N CYS A 193 -2.64 -5.34 7.62
CA CYS A 193 -2.13 -5.05 8.97
C CYS A 193 -0.61 -5.25 9.10
N HIS A 194 -0.06 -6.31 8.48
CA HIS A 194 1.40 -6.54 8.47
C HIS A 194 2.19 -5.40 7.84
N LYS A 195 1.62 -4.71 6.84
CA LYS A 195 2.21 -3.55 6.18
C LYS A 195 1.90 -2.23 6.89
N ALA A 196 0.90 -2.22 7.78
CA ALA A 196 0.61 -1.10 8.65
C ALA A 196 1.49 -1.08 9.92
N GLN A 197 2.23 -2.17 10.21
CA GLN A 197 3.11 -2.24 11.38
C GLN A 197 4.17 -1.14 11.32
N GLY A 198 4.26 -0.34 12.38
CA GLY A 198 5.17 0.81 12.46
C GLY A 198 4.59 2.13 11.94
N GLY A 199 3.53 2.09 11.13
CA GLY A 199 2.80 3.30 10.73
C GLY A 199 1.79 3.76 11.77
N GLU A 200 1.43 5.02 11.74
CA GLU A 200 0.40 5.64 12.56
C GLU A 200 -0.36 6.66 11.70
N TRP A 201 -1.68 6.66 11.80
CA TRP A 201 -2.56 7.54 11.02
C TRP A 201 -3.62 8.14 11.93
N ARG A 202 -4.01 9.38 11.69
CA ARG A 202 -5.13 10.00 12.42
C ARG A 202 -6.41 9.20 12.24
N ASN A 203 -6.67 8.75 11.02
CA ASN A 203 -7.89 8.04 10.67
C ASN A 203 -7.61 6.62 10.19
N VAL A 204 -8.14 5.63 10.89
CA VAL A 204 -8.05 4.22 10.47
C VAL A 204 -9.43 3.65 10.21
N PHE A 205 -9.64 3.17 8.99
CA PHE A 205 -10.79 2.36 8.60
C PHE A 205 -10.40 0.89 8.67
N LEU A 206 -10.80 0.21 9.73
CA LEU A 206 -10.47 -1.19 9.96
C LEU A 206 -11.57 -2.10 9.43
N ASP A 207 -11.21 -2.90 8.44
CA ASP A 207 -12.02 -3.98 7.92
C ASP A 207 -11.49 -5.34 8.36
N LEU A 208 -12.22 -5.97 9.30
CA LEU A 208 -11.92 -7.31 9.78
C LEU A 208 -12.19 -8.38 8.70
N GLY A 209 -13.09 -8.07 7.76
CA GLY A 209 -13.68 -9.04 6.86
C GLY A 209 -14.45 -10.13 7.61
N TYR A 210 -14.79 -11.20 6.89
CA TYR A 210 -15.39 -12.37 7.51
C TYR A 210 -14.29 -13.17 8.25
N VAL A 211 -14.53 -13.43 9.53
CA VAL A 211 -13.66 -14.26 10.38
C VAL A 211 -14.51 -15.34 11.02
N GLN A 212 -14.31 -16.60 10.63
CA GLN A 212 -14.99 -17.70 11.30
C GLN A 212 -14.39 -17.90 12.69
N GLN A 213 -15.20 -18.35 13.64
CA GLN A 213 -14.75 -18.64 15.01
C GLN A 213 -13.57 -19.62 15.05
N ALA A 214 -13.47 -20.55 14.11
CA ALA A 214 -12.34 -21.48 13.98
C ALA A 214 -10.98 -20.80 13.71
N TYR A 215 -10.99 -19.53 13.28
CA TYR A 215 -9.80 -18.71 13.09
C TYR A 215 -9.58 -17.71 14.26
N MET A 216 -10.36 -17.81 15.33
CA MET A 216 -10.08 -17.15 16.60
C MET A 216 -8.83 -17.78 17.23
N GLY A 217 -8.20 -17.02 18.13
CA GLY A 217 -6.98 -17.41 18.80
C GLY A 217 -6.03 -16.23 18.95
N GLU A 218 -4.92 -16.47 19.64
CA GLU A 218 -3.96 -15.43 19.99
C GLU A 218 -3.50 -14.58 18.79
N ASN A 219 -3.24 -15.21 17.64
CA ASN A 219 -2.83 -14.52 16.42
C ASN A 219 -3.88 -13.51 15.92
N PHE A 220 -5.17 -13.84 16.04
CA PHE A 220 -6.24 -12.94 15.66
C PHE A 220 -6.32 -11.74 16.61
N TYR A 221 -6.18 -11.97 17.92
CA TYR A 221 -6.17 -10.90 18.91
C TYR A 221 -4.97 -9.95 18.72
N ARG A 222 -3.78 -10.50 18.46
CA ARG A 222 -2.58 -9.70 18.13
C ARG A 222 -2.79 -8.87 16.88
N TRP A 223 -3.38 -9.47 15.83
CA TRP A 223 -3.73 -8.76 14.60
C TRP A 223 -4.73 -7.62 14.85
N LEU A 224 -5.78 -7.89 15.62
CA LEU A 224 -6.81 -6.90 15.95
C LEU A 224 -6.23 -5.74 16.76
N TYR A 225 -5.47 -6.05 17.81
CA TYR A 225 -4.76 -5.05 18.63
C TYR A 225 -3.83 -4.20 17.78
N THR A 226 -3.00 -4.84 16.94
CA THR A 226 -2.07 -4.11 16.05
C THR A 226 -2.83 -3.17 15.12
N SER A 227 -3.93 -3.64 14.51
CA SER A 227 -4.70 -2.84 13.56
C SER A 227 -5.40 -1.65 14.23
N ILE A 228 -5.99 -1.85 15.41
CA ILE A 228 -6.66 -0.79 16.19
C ILE A 228 -5.65 0.29 16.62
N THR A 229 -4.48 -0.13 17.11
CA THR A 229 -3.44 0.78 17.62
C THR A 229 -2.64 1.49 16.53
N ARG A 230 -3.06 1.42 15.26
CA ARG A 230 -2.53 2.30 14.20
C ARG A 230 -3.28 3.63 14.14
N SER A 231 -4.43 3.75 14.80
CA SER A 231 -5.22 4.97 14.87
C SER A 231 -4.72 5.86 15.99
N SER A 232 -4.37 7.11 15.69
CA SER A 232 -4.03 8.11 16.71
C SER A 232 -5.20 8.99 17.11
N GLU A 233 -6.20 9.20 16.23
CA GLU A 233 -7.37 10.03 16.54
C GLU A 233 -8.71 9.34 16.38
N ARG A 234 -8.98 8.61 15.28
CA ARG A 234 -10.30 8.07 14.97
C ARG A 234 -10.24 6.69 14.30
N LEU A 235 -11.04 5.77 14.82
CA LEU A 235 -11.17 4.40 14.34
C LEU A 235 -12.58 4.14 13.82
N TRP A 236 -12.67 3.78 12.54
CA TRP A 236 -13.89 3.27 11.92
C TRP A 236 -13.84 1.75 11.81
N LEU A 237 -14.80 1.06 12.41
CA LEU A 237 -14.96 -0.38 12.33
C LEU A 237 -15.95 -0.71 11.20
N VAL A 238 -15.41 -1.11 10.06
CA VAL A 238 -16.18 -1.30 8.81
C VAL A 238 -16.87 -2.67 8.84
N ASN A 239 -18.19 -2.67 8.74
CA ASN A 239 -19.04 -3.87 8.75
C ASN A 239 -18.72 -4.83 9.91
N LEU A 240 -18.38 -4.28 11.09
CA LEU A 240 -18.13 -5.09 12.28
C LEU A 240 -19.37 -5.97 12.58
N PRO A 241 -19.24 -7.30 12.74
CA PRO A 241 -20.39 -8.14 13.09
C PRO A 241 -20.87 -7.90 14.53
N ASP A 242 -22.15 -8.13 14.81
CA ASP A 242 -22.73 -7.96 16.15
C ASP A 242 -22.08 -8.88 17.20
N ASP A 243 -21.59 -10.05 16.77
CA ASP A 243 -20.86 -10.99 17.62
C ASP A 243 -19.58 -10.39 18.23
N PHE A 244 -19.04 -9.31 17.63
CA PHE A 244 -17.88 -8.59 18.15
C PHE A 244 -18.24 -7.47 19.11
N VAL A 245 -19.52 -7.13 19.27
CA VAL A 245 -19.94 -6.00 20.09
C VAL A 245 -20.31 -6.50 21.47
N ALA A 246 -19.74 -5.88 22.51
CA ALA A 246 -20.16 -6.12 23.87
C ALA A 246 -21.56 -5.56 24.10
N LEU A 247 -22.46 -6.37 24.68
CA LEU A 247 -23.79 -5.89 25.05
C LEU A 247 -23.69 -4.79 26.11
N PRO A 248 -24.57 -3.78 26.08
CA PRO A 248 -24.66 -2.80 27.14
C PRO A 248 -24.86 -3.52 28.48
N LYS A 249 -24.13 -3.10 29.52
CA LYS A 249 -24.48 -3.53 30.89
C LYS A 249 -25.81 -2.86 31.23
N ILE A 250 -26.85 -3.68 31.38
CA ILE A 250 -28.18 -3.28 31.86
C ILE A 250 -28.07 -2.84 33.32
#